data_AF-A0A3M2BGF4-F1
#
_entry.id   AF-A0A3M2BGF4-F1
#
_cell.length_a   1.000
_cell.length_b   1.000
_cell.length_c   1.000
_cell.angle_alpha   90.00
_cell.angle_beta   90.00
_cell.angle_gamma   90.00
#
_symmetry.space_group_name_H-M   'P 1'
#
loop_
_entity.id
_entity.type
_entity.pdbx_description
1 polymer ?
#
loop_
_entity_poly.entity_id
_entity_poly.type
_entity_poly.pdbx_seq_one_letter_code
_entity_poly.pdbx_strand_id
1 'polypeptide(L)' 'MAYTPSIVPLEYDPAFLYEELDRIARSINELKGDMITLYPRAVPPTRPQEGMVVNADGTNWNPGGGAGLYQYLSGSWVKL' A
#
# COMPACT_ATOMS: atom_id res chain seq x y z
N MET A 1 -9.48 -5.86 -1.69
CA MET A 1 -9.85 -4.66 -2.50
C MET A 1 -9.56 -3.41 -1.68
N ALA A 2 -9.35 -2.22 -2.28
CA ALA A 2 -9.24 -0.99 -1.48
C ALA A 2 -10.60 -0.65 -0.85
N TYR A 3 -10.64 -0.36 0.45
CA TYR A 3 -11.87 -0.01 1.15
C TYR A 3 -12.48 1.28 0.58
N THR A 4 -13.74 1.22 0.19
CA THR A 4 -14.56 2.38 -0.19
C THR A 4 -15.85 2.38 0.65
N PRO A 5 -16.08 3.44 1.45
CA PRO A 5 -17.28 3.51 2.30
C PRO A 5 -18.54 3.52 1.44
N SER A 6 -19.62 2.91 1.92
CA SER A 6 -20.93 3.07 1.28
C SER A 6 -21.55 4.43 1.61
N ILE A 7 -22.62 4.78 0.88
CA ILE A 7 -23.33 6.04 1.05
C ILE A 7 -23.98 6.04 2.44
N VAL A 8 -23.63 7.03 3.26
CA VAL A 8 -24.20 7.20 4.60
C VAL A 8 -25.69 7.54 4.49
N PRO A 9 -26.58 6.80 5.16
CA PRO A 9 -28.01 7.11 5.21
C PRO A 9 -28.28 8.47 5.88
N LEU A 10 -29.35 9.14 5.46
CA LEU A 10 -29.76 10.43 6.04
C LEU A 10 -30.39 10.29 7.43
N GLU A 11 -30.96 9.12 7.72
CA GLU A 11 -31.52 8.78 9.03
C GLU A 11 -30.65 7.74 9.72
N TYR A 12 -30.72 7.68 11.04
CA TYR A 12 -29.96 6.69 11.80
C TYR A 12 -30.44 5.27 11.48
N ASP A 13 -29.53 4.46 10.95
CA ASP A 13 -29.74 3.03 10.70
C ASP A 13 -28.66 2.20 11.43
N PRO A 14 -29.03 1.43 12.46
CA PRO A 14 -28.08 0.57 13.17
C PRO A 14 -27.52 -0.56 12.29
N ALA A 15 -28.25 -1.01 11.26
CA ALA A 15 -27.78 -2.05 10.34
C ALA A 15 -26.63 -1.54 9.48
N PHE A 16 -26.75 -0.32 8.95
CA PHE A 16 -25.69 0.35 8.21
C PHE A 16 -24.37 0.41 9.01
N LEU A 17 -24.44 0.79 10.29
CA LEU A 17 -23.24 0.88 11.13
C LEU A 17 -22.57 -0.48 11.31
N TYR A 18 -23.35 -1.54 11.54
CA TYR A 18 -22.83 -2.89 11.67
C TYR A 18 -22.17 -3.36 10.36
N GLU A 19 -22.84 -3.16 9.22
CA GLU A 19 -22.32 -3.54 7.91
C GLU A 19 -21.03 -2.79 7.56
N GLU A 20 -20.94 -1.49 7.82
CA GLU A 20 -19.71 -0.75 7.58
C GLU A 20 -18.56 -1.19 8.48
N LEU A 21 -18.82 -1.42 9.76
CA LEU A 21 -17.79 -1.94 10.67
C LEU A 21 -17.30 -3.33 10.23
N ASP A 22 -18.18 -4.21 9.75
CA ASP A 22 -17.80 -5.52 9.20
C ASP A 22 -16.98 -5.37 7.90
N ARG A 23 -17.38 -4.47 6.98
CA ARG A 23 -16.61 -4.19 5.75
C ARG A 23 -15.22 -3.64 6.04
N ILE A 24 -15.09 -2.74 7.01
CA ILE A 24 -13.80 -2.23 7.48
C ILE A 24 -12.98 -3.36 8.09
N ALA A 25 -13.57 -4.18 8.97
CA ALA A 25 -12.88 -5.28 9.62
C ALA A 25 -12.34 -6.31 8.61
N ARG A 26 -13.14 -6.66 7.60
CA ARG A 26 -12.70 -7.55 6.50
C ARG A 26 -11.55 -6.93 5.71
N SER A 27 -11.66 -5.66 5.34
CA SER A 27 -10.60 -4.95 4.61
C SER A 27 -9.30 -4.89 5.41
N ILE A 28 -9.37 -4.65 6.72
CA ILE A 28 -8.19 -4.68 7.62
C ILE A 28 -7.61 -6.08 7.74
N ASN A 29 -8.45 -7.12 7.83
CA ASN A 29 -7.97 -8.50 7.90
C ASN A 29 -7.39 -8.99 6.56
N GLU A 30 -7.87 -8.50 5.42
CA GLU A 30 -7.25 -8.73 4.10
C GLU A 30 -5.81 -8.17 4.04
N LEU A 31 -5.53 -7.06 4.74
CA LEU A 31 -4.17 -6.52 4.86
C LEU A 31 -3.24 -7.39 5.72
N LYS A 32 -3.77 -8.36 6.47
CA LYS A 32 -2.97 -9.38 7.19
C LYS A 32 -2.61 -10.57 6.30
N GLY A 33 -2.82 -10.49 4.99
CA GLY A 33 -2.32 -11.51 4.07
C GLY A 33 -0.80 -11.64 4.18
N ASP A 34 -0.30 -12.88 4.09
CA ASP A 34 1.14 -13.20 4.22
C ASP A 34 2.00 -12.60 3.10
N MET A 35 1.38 -12.03 2.06
CA MET A 35 2.05 -11.56 0.84
C MET A 35 1.53 -10.18 0.41
N ILE A 36 2.45 -9.32 0.02
CA ILE A 36 2.17 -8.00 -0.56
C ILE A 36 2.81 -7.95 -1.95
N THR A 37 2.01 -7.61 -2.97
CA THR A 37 2.50 -7.44 -4.35
C THR A 37 2.81 -5.98 -4.61
N LEU A 38 4.09 -5.67 -4.85
CA LEU A 38 4.54 -4.34 -5.28
C LEU A 38 4.85 -4.36 -6.78
N TYR A 39 4.09 -3.60 -7.56
CA TYR A 39 4.33 -3.49 -9.00
C TYR A 39 5.58 -2.67 -9.30
N PRO A 40 6.39 -3.06 -10.32
CA PRO A 40 7.55 -2.30 -10.74
C PRO A 40 7.18 -0.86 -11.11
N ARG A 41 7.98 0.09 -10.66
CA ARG A 41 7.83 1.51 -10.97
C ARG A 41 9.00 2.00 -11.79
N ALA A 42 8.71 2.87 -12.74
CA ALA A 42 9.68 3.52 -13.61
C ALA A 42 10.18 4.87 -13.06
N VAL A 43 9.60 5.36 -11.96
CA VAL A 43 9.90 6.68 -11.38
C VAL A 43 10.01 6.56 -9.86
N PRO A 44 11.05 7.16 -9.23
CA PRO A 44 11.17 7.18 -7.78
C PRO A 44 10.06 8.00 -7.11
N PRO A 45 9.67 7.66 -5.87
CA PRO A 45 8.88 8.55 -5.02
C PRO A 45 9.56 9.92 -4.88
N THR A 46 8.78 11.01 -4.98
CA THR A 46 9.30 12.39 -4.88
C THR A 46 9.69 12.79 -3.46
N ARG A 47 9.14 12.11 -2.46
CA ARG A 47 9.41 12.31 -1.03
C ARG A 47 9.56 10.94 -0.35
N PRO A 48 10.69 10.26 -0.53
CA PRO A 48 10.93 8.99 0.13
C PRO A 48 10.94 9.17 1.64
N GLN A 49 10.39 8.20 2.35
CA GLN A 49 10.31 8.18 3.82
C GLN A 49 11.04 6.95 4.32
N GLU A 50 11.65 7.05 5.50
CA GLU A 50 12.35 5.94 6.13
C GLU A 50 11.43 4.71 6.24
N GLY A 51 11.95 3.55 5.85
CA GLY A 51 11.23 2.28 5.85
C GLY A 51 10.35 2.02 4.63
N MET A 52 10.22 2.98 3.70
CA MET A 52 9.43 2.80 2.48
C MET A 52 10.00 1.69 1.59
N VAL A 53 9.17 0.73 1.18
CA VAL A 53 9.55 -0.36 0.26
C VAL A 53 8.92 -0.14 -1.11
N VAL A 54 9.72 -0.25 -2.17
CA VAL A 54 9.25 -0.07 -3.55
C VAL A 54 9.93 -1.05 -4.49
N ASN A 55 9.21 -1.50 -5.52
CA ASN A 55 9.76 -2.31 -6.61
C ASN A 55 10.23 -1.40 -7.76
N ALA A 56 11.52 -1.41 -8.07
CA ALA A 56 12.11 -0.66 -9.17
C ALA A 56 12.09 -1.48 -10.47
N ASP A 57 11.81 -0.83 -11.60
CA ASP A 57 11.79 -1.47 -12.92
C ASP A 57 13.19 -1.88 -13.42
N GLY A 58 14.25 -1.31 -12.85
CA GLY A 58 15.64 -1.58 -13.21
C GLY A 58 16.10 -0.95 -14.53
N THR A 59 15.22 -0.22 -15.21
CA THR A 59 15.51 0.43 -16.49
C THR A 59 15.43 1.95 -16.36
N ASN A 60 14.23 2.51 -16.21
CA ASN A 60 14.02 3.94 -16.04
C ASN A 60 14.33 4.39 -14.60
N TRP A 61 14.07 3.52 -13.64
CA TRP A 61 14.45 3.73 -12.25
C TRP A 61 15.25 2.56 -11.72
N ASN A 62 16.52 2.83 -11.42
CA ASN A 62 17.46 1.87 -10.87
C ASN A 62 18.31 2.56 -9.78
N PRO A 63 18.03 2.29 -8.49
CA PRO A 63 18.82 2.86 -7.39
C PRO A 63 20.24 2.30 -7.24
N GLY A 64 20.66 1.35 -8.07
CA GLY A 64 22.04 0.84 -8.12
C GLY A 64 22.18 -0.67 -8.30
N GLY A 65 21.11 -1.45 -8.11
CA GLY A 65 21.14 -2.92 -8.15
C GLY A 65 20.27 -3.57 -9.23
N GLY A 66 19.77 -2.81 -10.21
CA GLY A 66 18.84 -3.30 -11.24
C GLY A 66 17.39 -3.39 -10.74
N ALA A 67 16.57 -4.20 -11.40
CA ALA A 67 15.17 -4.39 -11.04
C ALA A 67 15.02 -5.10 -9.68
N GLY A 68 13.90 -4.85 -9.00
CA GLY A 68 13.53 -5.53 -7.76
C GLY A 68 13.17 -4.60 -6.60
N LEU A 69 13.05 -5.18 -5.40
CA LEU A 69 12.64 -4.46 -4.20
C LEU A 69 13.79 -3.66 -3.58
N TYR A 70 13.45 -2.45 -3.16
CA TYR A 70 14.34 -1.55 -2.41
C TYR A 70 13.61 -1.01 -1.19
N GLN A 71 14.34 -0.83 -0.09
CA GLN A 71 13.91 -0.11 1.09
C GLN A 71 14.66 1.20 1.21
N TYR A 72 13.97 2.29 1.54
CA TYR A 72 14.62 3.55 1.87
C TYR A 72 15.11 3.52 3.32
N LEU A 73 16.43 3.53 3.49
CA LEU A 73 17.10 3.46 4.78
C LEU A 73 18.19 4.52 4.87
N SER A 74 18.22 5.28 5.97
CA SER A 74 19.27 6.26 6.27
C SER A 74 19.57 7.21 5.09
N GLY A 75 18.51 7.65 4.40
CA GLY A 75 18.63 8.58 3.27
C GLY A 75 18.96 7.93 1.91
N SER A 76 19.08 6.61 1.83
CA SER A 76 19.46 5.88 0.60
C SER A 76 18.54 4.71 0.30
N TRP A 77 18.44 4.33 -0.98
CA TRP A 77 17.73 3.11 -1.38
C TRP A 77 18.65 1.90 -1.26
N VAL A 78 18.27 0.93 -0.43
CA VAL A 78 18.99 -0.32 -0.21
C VAL A 78 18.20 -1.46 -0.82
N LYS A 79 18.85 -2.31 -1.63
CA LYS A 79 18.20 -3.47 -2.23
C LYS A 79 17.89 -4.53 -1.16
N LEU A 80 16.70 -5.10 -1.22
CA LEU A 80 16.26 -6.20 -0.35
C LEU A 80 16.60 -7.57 -0.95
#